data_AF-A0A7W0R6S0-F1
#
_entry.id   AF-A0A7W0R6S0-F1
#
_cell.length_a   1.000
_cell.length_b   1.000
_cell.length_c   1.000
_cell.angle_alpha   90.00
_cell.angle_beta   90.00
_cell.angle_gamma   90.00
#
_symmetry.space_group_name_H-M   'P 1'
#
loop_
_entity.id
_entity.type
_entity.pdbx_description
1 polymer ?
#
loop_
_entity_poly.entity_id
_entity_poly.type
_entity_poly.pdbx_seq_one_letter_code
_entity_poly.pdbx_strand_id
1 'polypeptide(L)'
;MITPYEGYVAVCEALNRLTPGEHEKRSALFNSGAEAVENAIKVARAATGKPSIVAFDHAYHGRTNLTMALTAKSMPYKHSFGPFAGDVYRAPMSYPYRDGLSGAEAAAKAISIIDKQ
;
A
#
# COMPACT_ATOMS: atom_id res chain seq x y z
N MET A 1 -11.39 -26.60 5.09
CA MET A 1 -11.38 -25.98 6.43
C MET A 1 -9.93 -25.82 6.83
N ILE A 2 -9.45 -24.60 7.09
CA ILE A 2 -8.06 -24.37 7.54
C ILE A 2 -8.00 -24.84 8.99
N THR A 3 -7.16 -25.82 9.30
CA THR A 3 -6.91 -26.23 10.68
C THR A 3 -6.15 -25.10 11.37
N PRO A 4 -6.73 -24.46 12.41
CA PRO A 4 -5.99 -23.46 13.17
C PRO A 4 -4.80 -24.13 13.87
N TYR A 5 -3.70 -23.42 13.99
CA TYR A 5 -2.52 -23.86 14.73
C TYR A 5 -1.95 -22.69 15.52
N GLU A 6 -1.41 -23.00 16.70
CA GLU A 6 -0.95 -22.00 17.68
C GLU A 6 0.05 -21.01 17.09
N GLY A 7 0.97 -21.48 16.24
CA GLY A 7 1.96 -20.63 15.58
C GLY A 7 1.34 -19.47 14.78
N TYR A 8 0.18 -19.68 14.14
CA TYR A 8 -0.52 -18.60 13.42
C TYR A 8 -0.95 -17.49 14.38
N VAL A 9 -1.57 -17.89 15.50
CA VAL A 9 -2.10 -16.96 16.52
C VAL A 9 -0.96 -16.22 17.20
N ALA A 10 0.10 -16.93 17.61
CA ALA A 10 1.25 -16.34 18.28
C ALA A 10 1.94 -15.26 17.43
N VAL A 11 2.07 -15.49 16.11
CA VAL A 11 2.62 -14.48 15.19
C VAL A 11 1.69 -13.28 15.08
N CYS A 12 0.38 -13.49 14.94
CA CYS A 12 -0.59 -12.39 14.90
C CYS A 12 -0.57 -11.55 16.19
N GLU A 13 -0.50 -12.17 17.36
CA GLU A 13 -0.40 -11.46 18.65
C GLU A 13 0.90 -10.69 18.79
N ALA A 14 2.02 -11.26 18.34
CA ALA A 14 3.30 -10.57 18.31
C ALA A 14 3.26 -9.34 17.39
N LEU A 15 2.68 -9.45 16.19
CA LEU A 15 2.51 -8.31 15.27
C LEU A 15 1.62 -7.22 15.87
N ASN A 16 0.50 -7.59 16.50
CA ASN A 16 -0.39 -6.64 17.16
C ASN A 16 0.34 -5.85 18.26
N ARG A 17 1.23 -6.51 19.02
CA ARG A 17 2.02 -5.88 20.09
C ARG A 17 3.15 -4.99 19.57
N LEU A 18 3.85 -5.40 18.51
CA LEU A 18 5.07 -4.73 18.04
C LEU A 18 4.81 -3.54 17.10
N THR A 19 3.66 -3.51 16.42
CA THR A 19 3.33 -2.42 15.48
C THR A 19 2.97 -1.13 16.24
N PRO A 20 3.28 0.07 15.70
CA PRO A 20 3.10 1.33 16.42
C PRO A 20 1.67 1.60 16.91
N GLY A 21 1.55 2.33 18.03
CA GLY A 21 0.28 2.78 18.63
C GLY A 21 -0.32 1.80 19.65
N GLU A 22 -1.13 2.33 20.57
CA GLU A 22 -1.72 1.61 21.72
C GLU A 22 -3.17 1.14 21.50
N HIS A 23 -3.73 1.34 20.31
CA HIS A 23 -5.10 0.95 19.98
C HIS A 23 -5.21 -0.57 19.76
N GLU A 24 -6.45 -1.07 19.84
CA GLU A 24 -6.74 -2.47 19.56
C GLU A 24 -6.42 -2.83 18.10
N LYS A 25 -5.69 -3.94 17.92
CA LYS A 25 -5.20 -4.40 16.60
C LYS A 25 -5.55 -5.87 16.35
N ARG A 26 -5.62 -6.23 15.07
CA ARG A 26 -5.79 -7.60 14.56
C ARG A 26 -4.90 -7.80 13.35
N SER A 27 -4.46 -9.03 13.11
CA SER A 27 -3.54 -9.40 12.04
C SER A 27 -4.08 -10.56 11.21
N ALA A 28 -3.67 -10.61 9.94
CA ALA A 28 -3.88 -11.73 9.04
C ALA A 28 -2.57 -12.03 8.31
N LEU A 29 -2.23 -13.30 8.15
CA LEU A 29 -0.97 -13.75 7.54
C LEU A 29 -1.18 -14.18 6.09
N PHE A 30 -0.22 -13.81 5.24
CA PHE A 30 -0.16 -14.12 3.81
C PHE A 30 1.26 -14.59 3.45
N ASN A 31 1.47 -15.05 2.21
CA ASN A 31 2.74 -15.68 1.83
C ASN A 31 3.76 -14.66 1.29
N SER A 32 3.28 -13.63 0.60
CA SER A 32 4.11 -12.65 -0.10
C SER A 32 3.74 -11.21 0.27
N GLY A 33 4.69 -10.28 0.05
CA GLY A 33 4.43 -8.85 0.23
C GLY A 33 3.33 -8.32 -0.69
N ALA A 34 3.20 -8.88 -1.90
CA ALA A 34 2.13 -8.48 -2.82
C ALA A 34 0.74 -8.89 -2.27
N GLU A 35 0.60 -10.12 -1.75
CA GLU A 35 -0.65 -10.55 -1.11
C GLU A 35 -0.97 -9.72 0.14
N ALA A 36 0.04 -9.34 0.93
CA ALA A 36 -0.16 -8.46 2.08
C ALA A 36 -0.71 -7.09 1.66
N VAL A 37 -0.14 -6.47 0.61
CA VAL A 37 -0.63 -5.19 0.07
C VAL A 37 -2.03 -5.31 -0.50
N GLU A 38 -2.32 -6.37 -1.28
CA GLU A 38 -3.66 -6.59 -1.83
C GLU A 38 -4.71 -6.74 -0.72
N ASN A 39 -4.40 -7.47 0.36
CA ASN A 39 -5.32 -7.63 1.47
C ASN A 39 -5.45 -6.37 2.33
N ALA A 40 -4.41 -5.57 2.48
CA ALA A 40 -4.51 -4.25 3.09
C ALA A 40 -5.51 -3.35 2.32
N ILE A 41 -5.45 -3.35 0.99
CA ILE A 41 -6.40 -2.62 0.14
C ILE A 41 -7.81 -3.18 0.27
N LYS A 42 -7.97 -4.52 0.33
CA LYS A 42 -9.29 -5.14 0.56
C LYS A 42 -9.91 -4.69 1.88
N VAL A 43 -9.14 -4.68 2.97
CA VAL A 43 -9.61 -4.22 4.28
C VAL A 43 -9.96 -2.73 4.25
N ALA A 44 -9.12 -1.88 3.64
CA ALA A 44 -9.37 -0.45 3.53
C ALA A 44 -10.65 -0.15 2.71
N ARG A 45 -10.83 -0.81 1.56
CA ARG A 45 -12.04 -0.69 0.74
C ARG A 45 -13.28 -1.17 1.48
N ALA A 46 -13.20 -2.32 2.16
CA ALA A 46 -14.30 -2.86 2.95
C ALA A 46 -14.70 -1.95 4.12
N ALA A 47 -13.72 -1.35 4.81
CA ALA A 47 -13.96 -0.47 5.95
C ALA A 47 -14.52 0.89 5.56
N THR A 48 -14.13 1.43 4.39
CA THR A 48 -14.48 2.80 3.98
C THR A 48 -15.57 2.89 2.91
N GLY A 49 -15.82 1.82 2.16
CA GLY A 49 -16.69 1.82 0.98
C GLY A 49 -16.15 2.62 -0.21
N LYS A 50 -14.89 3.10 -0.15
CA LYS A 50 -14.29 3.94 -1.20
C LYS A 50 -13.38 3.10 -2.11
N PRO A 51 -13.48 3.22 -3.45
CA PRO A 51 -12.72 2.38 -4.37
C PRO A 51 -11.27 2.84 -4.59
N SER A 52 -11.04 4.15 -4.54
CA SER A 52 -9.78 4.78 -4.96
C SER A 52 -8.62 4.53 -3.99
N ILE A 53 -7.45 4.26 -4.54
CA ILE A 53 -6.19 4.08 -3.82
C ILE A 53 -5.15 5.05 -4.37
N VAL A 54 -4.43 5.72 -3.48
CA VAL A 54 -3.31 6.59 -3.84
C VAL A 54 -2.00 5.85 -3.56
N ALA A 55 -1.08 5.88 -4.53
CA ALA A 55 0.31 5.47 -4.35
C ALA A 55 1.25 6.64 -4.69
N PHE A 56 2.48 6.60 -4.20
CA PHE A 56 3.45 7.68 -4.42
C PHE A 56 4.33 7.45 -5.64
N ASP A 57 4.92 8.52 -6.16
CA ASP A 57 6.03 8.43 -7.11
C ASP A 57 7.16 7.56 -6.54
N HIS A 58 7.88 6.88 -7.43
CA HIS A 58 8.96 5.94 -7.09
C HIS A 58 8.55 4.72 -6.24
N ALA A 59 7.26 4.52 -5.96
CA ALA A 59 6.78 3.38 -5.19
C ALA A 59 7.00 2.02 -5.88
N TYR A 60 7.14 0.98 -5.05
CA TYR A 60 7.17 -0.43 -5.44
C TYR A 60 6.32 -1.24 -4.46
N HIS A 61 5.34 -1.98 -4.97
CA HIS A 61 4.38 -2.71 -4.12
C HIS A 61 4.17 -4.18 -4.51
N GLY A 62 4.83 -4.66 -5.57
CA GLY A 62 4.72 -6.05 -6.00
C GLY A 62 4.56 -6.22 -7.51
N ARG A 63 4.18 -7.43 -7.91
CA ARG A 63 4.11 -7.87 -9.32
C ARG A 63 2.79 -8.55 -9.69
N THR A 64 1.78 -8.49 -8.83
CA THR A 64 0.40 -8.85 -9.19
C THR A 64 -0.25 -7.71 -9.98
N ASN A 65 -1.40 -7.94 -10.62
CA ASN A 65 -2.03 -6.91 -11.46
C ASN A 65 -2.28 -5.58 -10.70
N LEU A 66 -2.85 -5.64 -9.49
CA LEU A 66 -3.07 -4.46 -8.64
C LEU A 66 -1.75 -3.86 -8.14
N THR A 67 -0.82 -4.70 -7.66
CA THR A 67 0.44 -4.16 -7.12
C THR A 67 1.38 -3.60 -8.19
N MET A 68 1.24 -4.03 -9.44
CA MET A 68 1.85 -3.38 -10.62
C MET A 68 1.20 -2.02 -10.92
N ALA A 69 -0.12 -1.86 -10.76
CA ALA A 69 -0.75 -0.53 -10.85
C ALA A 69 -0.15 0.43 -9.82
N LEU A 70 0.02 -0.04 -8.57
CA LEU A 70 0.63 0.72 -7.47
C LEU A 70 2.12 0.97 -7.67
N THR A 71 2.85 0.11 -8.36
CA THR A 71 4.28 0.29 -8.65
C THR A 71 4.49 1.40 -9.69
N ALA A 72 5.46 2.29 -9.47
CA ALA A 72 5.71 3.44 -10.34
C ALA A 72 6.56 3.09 -11.57
N LYS A 73 7.67 2.36 -11.36
CA LYS A 73 8.65 2.09 -12.43
C LYS A 73 8.09 1.09 -13.46
N SER A 74 8.02 1.50 -14.73
CA SER A 74 7.48 0.68 -15.81
C SER A 74 8.37 -0.49 -16.21
N MET A 75 9.67 -0.26 -16.45
CA MET A 75 10.63 -1.32 -16.77
C MET A 75 11.41 -1.78 -15.53
N PRO A 76 11.54 -3.08 -15.25
CA PRO A 76 10.99 -4.25 -15.96
C PRO A 76 9.63 -4.73 -15.40
N TYR A 77 8.96 -3.93 -14.57
CA TYR A 77 7.89 -4.45 -13.70
C TYR A 77 6.48 -4.42 -14.31
N LYS A 78 6.19 -3.52 -15.25
CA LYS A 78 4.84 -3.24 -15.77
C LYS A 78 4.73 -3.39 -17.28
N HIS A 79 5.83 -3.19 -18.01
CA HIS A 79 5.81 -3.21 -19.47
C HIS A 79 5.20 -4.51 -19.99
N SER A 80 4.22 -4.38 -20.90
CA SER A 80 3.50 -5.50 -21.54
C SER A 80 2.57 -6.34 -20.65
N PHE A 81 2.30 -5.96 -19.40
CA PHE A 81 1.43 -6.71 -18.48
C PHE A 81 0.07 -6.06 -18.19
N GLY A 82 -0.28 -4.97 -18.89
CA GLY A 82 -1.56 -4.29 -18.74
C GLY A 82 -2.70 -4.93 -19.55
N PRO A 83 -3.95 -4.44 -19.40
CA PRO A 83 -4.36 -3.33 -18.52
C PRO A 83 -4.34 -3.71 -17.04
N PHE A 84 -4.14 -2.71 -16.17
CA PHE A 84 -4.08 -2.91 -14.73
C PHE A 84 -5.38 -2.53 -14.03
N ALA A 85 -5.54 -2.96 -12.78
CA ALA A 85 -6.63 -2.57 -11.90
C ALA A 85 -6.81 -1.04 -11.87
N GLY A 86 -8.06 -0.61 -12.06
CA GLY A 86 -8.46 0.81 -12.05
C GLY A 86 -8.49 1.42 -10.65
N ASP A 87 -8.87 2.69 -10.59
CA ASP A 87 -8.99 3.48 -9.35
C ASP A 87 -7.68 3.56 -8.54
N VAL A 88 -6.54 3.58 -9.25
CA VAL A 88 -5.21 3.79 -8.66
C VAL A 88 -4.65 5.12 -9.18
N TYR A 89 -4.40 6.02 -8.25
CA TYR A 89 -3.91 7.36 -8.52
C TYR A 89 -2.50 7.57 -7.96
N ARG A 90 -1.81 8.59 -8.46
CA ARG A 90 -0.40 8.86 -8.16
C ARG A 90 -0.21 10.23 -7.54
N ALA A 91 0.47 10.29 -6.39
CA ALA A 91 0.87 11.52 -5.74
C ALA A 91 2.41 11.69 -5.75
N PRO A 92 2.93 12.94 -5.77
CA PRO A 92 4.36 13.19 -5.72
C PRO A 92 4.96 12.75 -4.38
N MET A 93 6.14 12.13 -4.44
CA MET A 93 6.92 11.72 -3.27
C MET A 93 7.86 12.85 -2.81
N SER A 94 8.10 12.97 -1.50
CA SER A 94 9.20 13.80 -0.99
C SER A 94 10.53 13.11 -1.28
N TYR A 95 11.35 13.74 -2.11
CA TYR A 95 12.71 13.31 -2.43
C TYR A 95 13.65 14.52 -2.30
N PRO A 96 14.10 14.85 -1.06
CA PRO A 96 14.85 16.08 -0.76
C PRO A 96 16.07 16.35 -1.63
N TYR A 97 16.82 15.30 -1.99
CA TYR A 97 17.97 15.42 -2.90
C TYR A 97 17.59 15.95 -4.29
N ARG A 98 16.36 15.71 -4.76
CA ARG A 98 15.86 16.13 -6.07
C ARG A 98 14.90 17.30 -6.03
N ASP A 99 14.11 17.44 -4.98
CA ASP A 99 13.05 18.45 -4.89
C ASP A 99 13.42 19.68 -4.04
N GLY A 100 14.39 19.56 -3.13
CA GLY A 100 14.80 20.62 -2.22
C GLY A 100 13.71 21.07 -1.23
N LEU A 101 12.63 20.30 -1.08
CA LEU A 101 11.49 20.68 -0.25
C LEU A 101 11.66 20.19 1.19
N SER A 102 11.12 20.97 2.13
CA SER A 102 10.86 20.47 3.47
C SER A 102 9.73 19.42 3.45
N GLY A 103 9.62 18.64 4.53
CA GLY A 103 8.55 17.65 4.66
C GLY A 103 7.14 18.26 4.59
N ALA A 104 6.94 19.45 5.17
CA ALA A 104 5.65 20.14 5.16
C ALA A 104 5.26 20.63 3.76
N GLU A 105 6.21 21.18 3.00
CA GLU A 105 5.98 21.63 1.63
C GLU A 105 5.68 20.46 0.69
N ALA A 106 6.44 19.36 0.82
CA ALA A 106 6.20 18.14 0.04
C ALA A 106 4.83 17.52 0.37
N ALA A 107 4.43 17.49 1.65
CA ALA A 107 3.11 17.01 2.06
C ALA A 107 1.97 17.89 1.52
N ALA A 108 2.08 19.21 1.62
CA ALA A 108 1.08 20.14 1.07
C ALA A 108 0.93 19.96 -0.44
N LYS A 109 2.05 19.78 -1.16
CA LYS A 109 2.04 19.48 -2.59
C LYS A 109 1.35 18.15 -2.90
N ALA A 110 1.63 17.09 -2.14
CA ALA A 110 1.00 15.79 -2.34
C ALA A 110 -0.51 15.84 -2.11
N ILE A 111 -0.97 16.47 -1.01
CA ILE A 111 -2.40 16.65 -0.69
C ILE A 111 -3.10 17.42 -1.81
N SER A 112 -2.52 18.52 -2.29
CA SER A 112 -3.13 19.30 -3.38
C SER A 112 -3.28 18.51 -4.69
N ILE A 113 -2.44 17.50 -4.95
CA ILE A 113 -2.57 16.63 -6.12
C ILE A 113 -3.68 15.59 -5.90
N ILE A 114 -3.73 15.01 -4.69
CA ILE A 114 -4.76 14.02 -4.32
C ILE A 114 -6.16 14.64 -4.40
N ASP A 115 -6.35 15.88 -3.91
CA ASP A 115 -7.66 16.54 -3.90
C ASP A 115 -8.20 16.90 -5.31
N LYS A 116 -7.33 16.88 -6.33
CA LYS A 116 -7.68 17.22 -7.73
C LYS A 116 -7.97 15.98 -8.59
N GLN A 117 -7.76 14.78 -8.06
CA GLN A 117 -7.88 13.49 -8.75
C GLN A 117 -9.25 12.86 -8.51
#